data_AF-A0A8T6P4F7-F1
#
_entry.id   AF-A0A8T6P4F7-F1
#
_cell.length_a   1.000
_cell.length_b   1.000
_cell.length_c   1.000
_cell.angle_alpha   90.00
_cell.angle_beta   90.00
_cell.angle_gamma   90.00
#
_symmetry.space_group_name_H-M   'P 1'
#
loop_
_entity.id
_entity.type
_entity.pdbx_description
1 polymer ?
#
loop_
_entity_poly.entity_id
_entity_poly.type
_entity_poly.pdbx_seq_one_letter_code
_entity_poly.pdbx_strand_id
1 'polypeptide(L)'
;MTKPRPSYAQKLAVIKRQQNGATWREALAAEGVNVTIRTAQRWAQLEREQGAGGARDQRGGVKWKVTPSLRHWIVETCEGAPELSSNELQQRIVDAWGIEVSRAHLNRVRGEEGVRRQKKSTAPD
;
A
#
# COMPACT_ATOMS: atom_id res chain seq x y z
N MET A 1 -17.32 8.94 12.27
CA MET A 1 -16.14 9.83 12.17
C MET A 1 -14.88 8.98 12.05
N THR A 2 -14.28 8.92 10.86
CA THR A 2 -13.05 8.15 10.62
C THR A 2 -11.87 8.94 11.15
N LYS A 3 -11.20 8.47 12.22
CA LYS A 3 -10.03 9.16 12.79
C LYS A 3 -8.91 9.25 11.73
N PRO A 4 -8.20 10.39 11.63
CA PRO A 4 -7.13 10.55 10.65
C PRO A 4 -6.02 9.51 10.89
N ARG A 5 -5.47 8.98 9.80
CA ARG A 5 -4.40 7.97 9.88
C ARG A 5 -3.08 8.65 10.30
N PRO A 6 -2.29 8.04 11.19
CA PRO A 6 -1.00 8.59 11.57
C PRO A 6 -0.03 8.58 10.40
N SER A 7 0.65 9.71 10.20
CA SER A 7 1.72 9.87 9.21
C SER A 7 2.94 9.01 9.55
N TYR A 8 3.84 8.78 8.58
CA TYR A 8 5.09 8.07 8.84
C TYR A 8 5.96 8.79 9.88
N ALA A 9 5.99 10.12 9.86
CA ALA A 9 6.71 10.93 10.83
C ALA A 9 6.19 10.68 12.27
N GLN A 10 4.86 10.66 12.46
CA GLN A 10 4.25 10.34 13.75
C GLN A 10 4.59 8.91 14.20
N LYS A 11 4.57 7.93 13.29
CA LYS A 11 4.96 6.54 13.62
C LYS A 11 6.41 6.44 14.07
N LEU A 12 7.33 7.11 13.38
CA LEU A 12 8.74 7.15 13.77
C LEU A 12 8.94 7.83 15.13
N ALA A 13 8.22 8.92 15.39
CA ALA A 13 8.29 9.62 16.66
C ALA A 13 7.81 8.73 17.82
N VAL A 14 6.72 7.98 17.61
CA VAL A 14 6.24 6.96 18.57
C VAL A 14 7.32 5.90 18.83
N ILE A 15 7.91 5.33 17.79
CA ILE A 15 8.96 4.29 17.92
C ILE A 15 10.18 4.81 18.69
N LYS A 16 10.67 6.01 18.34
CA LYS A 16 11.83 6.63 19.01
C LYS A 16 11.55 6.88 20.49
N ARG A 17 10.35 7.34 20.84
CA ARG A 17 9.95 7.52 22.24
C ARG A 17 9.93 6.20 22.99
N GLN A 18 9.42 5.13 22.38
CA GLN A 18 9.43 3.80 22.98
C GLN A 18 10.85 3.25 23.16
N GLN A 19 11.74 3.47 22.20
CA GLN A 19 13.17 3.10 22.31
C GLN A 19 13.88 3.86 23.44
N ASN A 20 13.46 5.09 23.70
CA ASN A 20 13.95 5.93 24.81
C ASN A 20 13.26 5.62 26.16
N GLY A 21 12.50 4.52 26.25
CA GLY A 21 11.89 4.05 27.50
C GLY A 21 10.48 4.56 27.80
N ALA A 22 9.88 5.37 26.93
CA ALA A 22 8.49 5.79 27.13
C ALA A 22 7.52 4.63 26.93
N THR A 23 6.44 4.60 27.70
CA THR A 23 5.38 3.61 27.47
C THR A 23 4.67 3.90 26.15
N TRP A 24 4.07 2.87 25.55
CA TRP A 24 3.34 3.01 24.29
C TRP A 24 2.18 4.02 24.39
N ARG A 25 1.55 4.18 25.56
CA ARG A 25 0.47 5.17 25.77
C ARG A 25 0.99 6.59 25.74
N GLU A 26 2.10 6.85 26.41
CA GLU A 26 2.74 8.18 26.45
C GLU A 26 3.25 8.58 25.06
N ALA A 27 3.88 7.63 24.36
CA ALA A 27 4.37 7.85 23.00
C ALA A 27 3.23 8.19 22.02
N LEU A 28 2.11 7.48 22.10
CA LEU A 28 0.92 7.74 21.28
C LEU A 28 0.24 9.06 21.63
N ALA A 29 0.12 9.37 22.92
CA ALA A 29 -0.48 10.63 23.39
C ALA A 29 0.34 11.84 22.95
N ALA A 30 1.67 11.78 23.04
CA ALA A 30 2.58 12.84 22.64
C ALA A 30 2.48 13.20 21.15
N GLU A 31 2.14 12.23 20.30
CA GLU A 31 2.04 12.40 18.84
C GLU A 31 0.58 12.59 18.36
N GLY A 32 -0.38 12.67 19.29
CA GLY A 32 -1.81 12.81 18.97
C GLY A 32 -2.38 11.60 18.23
N VAL A 33 -1.75 10.43 18.37
CA VAL A 33 -2.09 9.22 17.61
C VAL A 33 -3.00 8.33 18.44
N ASN A 34 -4.17 7.98 17.88
CA ASN A 34 -5.12 7.10 18.53
C ASN A 34 -5.17 5.73 17.82
N VAL A 35 -4.28 4.82 18.22
CA VAL A 35 -4.23 3.43 17.72
C VAL A 35 -4.13 2.43 18.87
N THR A 36 -4.35 1.16 18.56
CA THR A 36 -4.21 0.07 19.53
C THR A 36 -2.74 -0.24 19.84
N ILE A 37 -2.49 -0.82 21.02
CA ILE A 37 -1.17 -1.30 21.43
C ILE A 37 -0.53 -2.24 20.40
N ARG A 38 -1.30 -3.17 19.82
CA ARG A 38 -0.82 -4.07 18.75
C ARG A 38 -0.30 -3.31 17.53
N THR A 39 -0.94 -2.19 17.18
CA THR A 39 -0.53 -1.37 16.03
C THR A 39 0.78 -0.65 16.31
N ALA A 40 0.93 -0.06 17.50
CA ALA A 40 2.16 0.58 17.92
C ALA A 40 3.34 -0.41 18.01
N GLN A 41 3.13 -1.57 18.63
CA GLN A 41 4.13 -2.65 18.69
C GLN A 41 4.53 -3.15 17.30
N ARG A 42 3.58 -3.28 16.37
CA ARG A 42 3.86 -3.67 14.99
C ARG A 42 4.75 -2.66 14.27
N TRP A 43 4.62 -1.36 14.53
CA TRP A 43 5.53 -0.37 13.94
C TRP A 43 6.98 -0.56 14.43
N ALA A 44 7.16 -0.74 15.74
CA ALA A 44 8.47 -1.00 16.31
C ALA A 44 9.09 -2.31 15.80
N GLN A 45 8.27 -3.35 15.66
CA GLN A 45 8.69 -4.63 15.08
C GLN A 45 9.17 -4.46 13.63
N LEU A 46 8.38 -3.80 12.79
CA LEU A 46 8.71 -3.60 11.38
C LEU A 46 9.98 -2.76 11.19
N GLU A 47 10.15 -1.70 11.98
CA GLU A 47 11.38 -0.86 11.94
C GLU A 47 12.62 -1.66 12.37
N ARG A 48 12.47 -2.58 13.33
CA ARG A 48 13.57 -3.47 13.75
C ARG A 48 13.92 -4.51 12.69
N GLU A 49 12.91 -5.10 12.05
CA GLU A 49 13.11 -6.19 11.08
C GLU A 49 13.56 -5.68 9.70
N GLN A 50 13.17 -4.47 9.31
CA GLN A 50 13.32 -3.98 7.94
C GLN A 50 14.20 -2.72 7.85
N GLY A 51 14.71 -2.22 8.98
CA GLY A 51 15.50 -1.00 9.04
C GLY A 51 14.69 0.26 8.73
N ALA A 52 15.40 1.33 8.34
CA ALA A 52 14.82 2.65 8.10
C ALA A 52 13.70 2.60 7.05
N GLY A 53 12.45 2.73 7.48
CA GLY A 53 11.28 2.65 6.59
C GLY A 53 10.34 1.48 6.84
N GLY A 54 10.66 0.57 7.76
CA GLY A 54 9.81 -0.57 8.12
C GLY A 54 8.44 -0.13 8.64
N ALA A 55 8.38 0.95 9.41
CA ALA A 55 7.12 1.51 9.93
C ALA A 55 6.32 2.35 8.92
N ARG A 56 6.83 2.55 7.70
CA ARG A 56 6.08 3.22 6.63
C ARG A 56 4.86 2.37 6.31
N ASP A 57 3.71 3.02 6.11
CA ASP A 57 2.46 2.29 5.88
C ASP A 57 2.57 1.44 4.60
N GLN A 58 2.80 0.13 4.75
CA GLN A 58 2.87 -0.83 3.63
C GLN A 58 1.48 -1.16 3.07
N ARG A 59 0.47 -0.34 3.37
CA ARG A 59 -0.87 -0.40 2.76
C ARG A 59 -0.91 0.28 1.39
N GLY A 60 0.15 0.95 0.96
CA GLY A 60 0.49 1.01 -0.47
C GLY A 60 1.10 -0.34 -0.79
N GLY A 61 0.39 -1.17 -1.55
CA GLY A 61 0.71 -2.59 -1.75
C GLY A 61 2.22 -2.81 -1.92
N VAL A 62 2.70 -3.90 -1.33
CA VAL A 62 4.12 -4.06 -1.10
C VAL A 62 4.88 -4.04 -2.42
N LYS A 63 5.83 -3.11 -2.58
CA LYS A 63 6.62 -2.91 -3.80
C LYS A 63 7.30 -4.19 -4.29
N TRP A 64 7.61 -5.14 -3.40
CA TRP A 64 8.21 -6.43 -3.76
C TRP A 64 7.26 -7.40 -4.48
N LYS A 65 5.94 -7.18 -4.41
CA LYS A 65 4.94 -8.04 -5.10
C LYS A 65 4.86 -7.76 -6.60
N VAL A 66 5.32 -6.60 -7.06
CA VAL A 66 5.33 -6.23 -8.48
C VAL A 66 6.77 -6.21 -8.94
N THR A 67 7.28 -7.40 -9.28
CA THR A 67 8.56 -7.54 -9.96
C THR A 67 8.54 -6.76 -11.29
N PRO A 68 9.70 -6.41 -11.86
CA PRO A 68 9.75 -5.80 -13.18
C PRO A 68 8.99 -6.62 -14.24
N SER A 69 9.04 -7.95 -14.15
CA SER A 69 8.31 -8.86 -15.03
C SER A 69 6.78 -8.75 -14.85
N LEU A 70 6.29 -8.68 -13.60
CA LEU A 70 4.86 -8.45 -13.38
C LEU A 70 4.42 -7.05 -13.83
N ARG A 71 5.28 -6.04 -13.66
CA ARG A 71 5.01 -4.68 -14.14
C ARG A 71 4.86 -4.65 -15.66
N HIS A 72 5.79 -5.27 -16.38
CA HIS A 72 5.71 -5.40 -17.84
C HIS A 72 4.43 -6.11 -18.28
N TRP A 73 4.12 -7.25 -17.64
CA TRP A 73 2.92 -8.02 -17.93
C TRP A 73 1.63 -7.22 -17.66
N ILE A 74 1.60 -6.41 -16.60
CA ILE A 74 0.48 -5.50 -16.31
C ILE A 74 0.31 -4.48 -17.43
N VAL A 75 1.41 -3.89 -17.92
CA VAL A 75 1.38 -2.91 -19.02
C VAL A 75 0.85 -3.57 -20.29
N GLU A 76 1.44 -4.68 -20.74
CA GLU A 76 0.99 -5.41 -21.94
C GLU A 76 -0.49 -5.81 -21.85
N THR A 77 -0.92 -6.30 -20.69
CA THR A 77 -2.32 -6.69 -20.48
C THR A 77 -3.26 -5.48 -20.52
N CYS A 78 -2.83 -4.33 -20.00
CA CYS A 78 -3.61 -3.10 -20.03
C CYS A 78 -3.61 -2.42 -21.41
N GLU A 79 -2.55 -2.55 -22.19
CA GLU A 79 -2.47 -2.03 -23.56
C GLU A 79 -3.31 -2.87 -24.52
N GLY A 80 -3.29 -4.19 -24.40
CA GLY A 80 -4.14 -5.09 -25.19
C GLY A 80 -5.62 -5.05 -24.80
N ALA A 81 -5.95 -4.55 -23.60
CA ALA A 81 -7.31 -4.38 -23.12
C ALA A 81 -7.46 -3.09 -22.28
N PRO A 82 -7.52 -1.91 -22.91
CA PRO A 82 -7.51 -0.62 -22.21
C PRO A 82 -8.73 -0.38 -21.31
N GLU A 83 -9.83 -1.11 -21.53
CA GLU A 83 -11.07 -0.99 -20.77
C GLU A 83 -11.09 -1.81 -19.47
N LEU A 84 -10.06 -2.64 -19.28
CA LEU A 84 -9.98 -3.63 -18.21
C LEU A 84 -9.93 -2.94 -16.85
N SER A 85 -10.85 -3.31 -15.97
CA SER A 85 -10.96 -2.73 -14.64
C SER A 85 -9.88 -3.29 -13.71
N SER A 86 -9.55 -2.55 -12.63
CA SER A 86 -8.56 -3.02 -11.65
C SER A 86 -9.01 -4.28 -10.90
N ASN A 87 -10.30 -4.63 -10.94
CA ASN A 87 -10.83 -5.88 -10.37
C ASN A 87 -10.55 -7.04 -11.32
N GLU A 88 -10.90 -6.89 -12.61
CA GLU A 88 -10.56 -7.88 -13.65
C GLU A 88 -9.05 -8.09 -13.75
N LEU A 89 -8.25 -7.02 -13.64
CA LEU A 89 -6.80 -7.10 -13.65
C LEU A 89 -6.27 -7.87 -12.45
N GLN A 90 -6.84 -7.65 -11.27
CA GLN A 90 -6.47 -8.39 -10.06
C GLN A 90 -6.74 -9.88 -10.23
N GLN A 91 -7.91 -10.25 -10.77
CA GLN A 91 -8.24 -11.64 -11.01
C GLN A 91 -7.27 -12.29 -11.99
N ARG A 92 -6.96 -11.62 -13.12
CA ARG A 92 -5.99 -12.16 -14.08
C ARG A 92 -4.59 -12.30 -13.50
N ILE A 93 -4.17 -11.44 -12.58
CA ILE A 93 -2.89 -11.58 -11.88
C ILE A 93 -2.92 -12.79 -10.94
N VAL A 94 -4.02 -13.03 -10.23
CA VAL A 94 -4.18 -14.23 -9.41
C VAL A 94 -4.12 -15.49 -10.29
N ASP A 95 -4.82 -15.49 -11.43
CA ASP A 95 -4.89 -16.65 -12.31
C ASP A 95 -3.53 -16.95 -12.98
N ALA A 96 -2.80 -15.92 -13.42
CA ALA A 96 -1.52 -16.10 -14.14
C ALA A 96 -0.29 -16.20 -13.24
N TRP A 97 -0.32 -15.58 -12.06
CA TRP A 97 0.85 -15.44 -11.17
C TRP A 97 0.63 -15.98 -9.76
N GLY A 98 -0.59 -16.39 -9.39
CA GLY A 98 -0.90 -16.93 -8.06
C GLY A 98 -0.78 -15.90 -6.92
N ILE A 99 -0.71 -14.61 -7.24
CA ILE A 99 -0.49 -13.54 -6.27
C ILE A 99 -1.64 -12.56 -6.23
N GLU A 100 -2.03 -12.16 -5.03
CA GLU A 100 -3.01 -11.10 -4.85
C GLU A 100 -2.31 -9.74 -4.69
N VAL A 101 -2.58 -8.84 -5.65
CA VAL A 101 -2.16 -7.43 -5.64
C VAL A 101 -3.38 -6.55 -5.40
N SER A 102 -3.30 -5.65 -4.42
CA SER A 102 -4.44 -4.79 -4.09
C SER A 102 -4.78 -3.83 -5.23
N ARG A 103 -6.07 -3.57 -5.42
CA ARG A 103 -6.58 -2.63 -6.46
C ARG A 103 -5.95 -1.23 -6.38
N ALA A 104 -5.66 -0.74 -5.18
CA ALA A 104 -4.97 0.54 -4.99
C ALA A 104 -3.53 0.50 -5.51
N HIS A 105 -2.83 -0.64 -5.35
CA HIS A 105 -1.49 -0.82 -5.88
C HIS A 105 -1.51 -0.96 -7.41
N LEU A 106 -2.49 -1.68 -7.96
CA LEU A 106 -2.69 -1.76 -9.41
C LEU A 106 -2.96 -0.39 -10.03
N ASN A 107 -3.85 0.41 -9.43
CA ASN A 107 -4.11 1.78 -9.90
C ASN A 107 -2.88 2.67 -9.84
N ARG A 108 -2.03 2.47 -8.82
CA ARG A 108 -0.76 3.18 -8.71
C ARG A 108 0.21 2.77 -9.82
N VAL A 109 0.42 1.47 -10.04
CA VAL A 109 1.27 0.95 -11.13
C VAL A 109 0.77 1.47 -12.48
N ARG A 110 -0.54 1.41 -12.72
CA ARG A 110 -1.15 1.97 -13.93
C ARG A 110 -0.93 3.47 -14.11
N GLY A 111 -0.90 4.22 -13.01
CA GLY A 111 -0.60 5.65 -13.02
C GLY A 111 0.87 5.96 -13.28
N GLU A 112 1.78 5.16 -12.71
CA GLU A 112 3.23 5.28 -12.91
C GLU A 112 3.63 4.93 -14.35
N GLU A 113 2.97 3.94 -14.97
CA GLU A 113 3.22 3.47 -16.35
C GLU A 113 2.36 4.17 -17.42
N GLY A 114 1.51 5.13 -17.05
CA GLY A 114 0.66 5.87 -17.99
C GLY A 114 -0.54 5.09 -18.58
N VAL A 115 -0.65 3.78 -18.36
CA VAL A 115 -1.76 2.92 -18.82
C VAL A 115 -3.04 3.12 -17.98
N ARG A 116 -3.73 4.25 -18.17
CA ARG A 116 -5.03 4.51 -17.53
C ARG A 116 -6.16 3.73 -18.20
N ARG A 117 -7.19 3.42 -17.41
CA ARG A 117 -8.39 2.72 -17.93
C ARG A 117 -9.16 3.65 -18.87
N GLN A 118 -9.45 3.18 -20.08
CA GLN A 118 -10.38 3.84 -20.99
C GLN A 118 -11.82 3.45 -20.62
N LYS A 119 -12.74 4.41 -20.67
CA LYS A 119 -14.16 4.10 -20.50
C LYS A 119 -14.61 3.32 -21.73
N LYS A 120 -15.46 2.30 -21.51
CA LYS A 120 -16.28 1.75 -22.58
C LYS A 120 -17.01 2.89 -23.25
N SER A 121 -16.64 3.18 -24.49
CA SER A 121 -17.44 4.00 -25.37
C SER A 121 -18.74 3.24 -25.57
N THR A 122 -19.76 3.56 -24.79
CA THR A 122 -21.13 3.25 -25.15
C THR A 122 -21.41 4.03 -26.42
N ALA A 123 -21.24 3.37 -27.57
CA ALA A 123 -21.79 3.88 -28.82
C ALA A 123 -23.30 4.05 -28.60
N PRO A 124 -23.87 5.25 -28.85
CA PRO A 124 -25.31 5.37 -28.97
C PRO A 124 -25.74 4.65 -30.24
N ASP A 125 -26.77 3.82 -30.11
CA ASP A 125 -27.56 3.25 -31.21
C ASP A 125 -28.20 4.38 -32.03
#